data_AF-J9BR82-F1
#
_entry.id   AF-J9BR82-F1
#
_cell.length_a   1.000
_cell.length_b   1.000
_cell.length_c   1.000
_cell.angle_alpha   90.00
_cell.angle_beta   90.00
_cell.angle_gamma   90.00
#
_symmetry.space_group_name_H-M   'P 1'
#
loop_
_entity.id
_entity.type
_entity.pdbx_description
1 polymer ?
#
loop_
_entity_poly.entity_id
_entity_poly.type
_entity_poly.pdbx_seq_one_letter_code
_entity_poly.pdbx_strand_id
1 'polypeptide(L)'
;LKSYKQLPVNLYQIQDKFRDEMRPRFGLMRGREFIMKDGYSFNATQESLQETYDGMKRAYANICERCGLKALPVVADSGQIGGDTSVEFMALADAGEAALVYCD
;
A
#
# COMPACT_ATOMS: atom_id res chain seq x y z
N LEU A 1 -21.85 -4.29 6.81
CA LEU A 1 -22.30 -2.94 6.42
C LEU A 1 -23.70 -3.06 5.85
N LYS A 2 -24.72 -2.50 6.51
CA LYS A 2 -26.14 -2.68 6.14
C LYS A 2 -26.84 -1.38 5.74
N SER A 3 -26.22 -0.22 5.98
CA SER A 3 -26.79 1.09 5.64
C SER A 3 -25.69 2.04 5.19
N TYR A 4 -26.00 2.94 4.24
CA TYR A 4 -25.10 4.02 3.81
C TYR A 4 -24.67 4.92 4.98
N LYS A 5 -25.47 5.02 6.05
CA LYS A 5 -25.16 5.78 7.26
C LYS A 5 -23.95 5.22 8.03
N GLN A 6 -23.52 4.00 7.69
CA GLN A 6 -22.32 3.37 8.26
C GLN A 6 -21.08 3.56 7.38
N LEU A 7 -21.20 4.32 6.28
CA LEU A 7 -20.12 4.64 5.36
C LEU A 7 -19.75 6.13 5.50
N PRO A 8 -18.47 6.50 5.33
CA PRO A 8 -17.35 5.62 5.00
C PRO A 8 -16.88 4.79 6.21
N VAL A 9 -16.33 3.61 5.94
CA VAL A 9 -15.60 2.82 6.96
C VAL A 9 -14.28 2.33 6.39
N ASN A 10 -13.25 2.29 7.22
CA ASN A 10 -11.95 1.73 6.87
C ASN A 10 -11.53 0.73 7.95
N LEU A 11 -11.33 -0.51 7.54
CA LEU A 11 -10.94 -1.62 8.40
C LEU A 11 -9.52 -2.05 8.04
N TYR A 12 -8.69 -2.33 9.03
CA TYR A 12 -7.34 -2.83 8.78
C TYR A 12 -6.98 -3.92 9.79
N GLN A 13 -5.99 -4.71 9.42
CA GLN A 13 -5.38 -5.69 10.31
C GLN A 13 -3.87 -5.69 10.11
N ILE A 14 -3.16 -6.31 11.06
CA ILE A 14 -1.73 -6.64 10.95
C ILE A 14 -1.66 -8.14 11.19
N GLN A 15 -1.26 -8.90 10.18
CA GLN A 15 -1.31 -10.36 10.21
C GLN A 15 -0.20 -10.95 9.34
N ASP A 16 0.25 -12.14 9.71
CA ASP A 16 1.09 -12.99 8.85
C ASP A 16 0.34 -13.40 7.58
N LYS A 17 1.02 -13.27 6.45
CA LYS A 17 0.55 -13.67 5.12
C LYS A 17 1.51 -14.67 4.53
N PHE A 18 1.01 -15.47 3.60
CA PHE A 18 1.81 -16.42 2.85
C PHE A 18 1.71 -16.16 1.34
N ARG A 19 2.85 -16.17 0.65
CA ARG A 19 2.95 -16.20 -0.81
C ARG A 19 3.98 -17.26 -1.19
N ASP A 20 3.60 -18.17 -2.09
CA ASP A 20 4.53 -19.20 -2.57
C ASP A 20 5.51 -18.63 -3.60
N GLU A 21 6.42 -17.78 -3.12
CA GLU A 21 7.48 -17.18 -3.93
C GLU A 21 8.42 -18.28 -4.45
N MET A 22 8.56 -18.34 -5.78
CA MET A 22 9.34 -19.35 -6.49
C MET A 22 10.81 -19.29 -6.09
N ARG A 23 11.36 -18.08 -5.87
CA ARG A 23 12.75 -17.87 -5.47
C ARG A 23 12.87 -16.89 -4.30
N PRO A 24 12.65 -17.35 -3.05
CA PRO A 24 12.82 -16.52 -1.86
C PRO A 24 14.27 -16.05 -1.73
N ARG A 25 14.48 -14.77 -1.42
CA ARG A 25 15.80 -14.14 -1.37
C ARG A 25 15.78 -12.93 -0.44
N PHE A 26 16.96 -12.39 -0.13
CA PHE A 26 17.12 -11.14 0.64
C PHE A 26 16.46 -11.16 2.03
N GLY A 27 16.35 -12.34 2.65
CA GLY A 27 15.78 -12.51 3.99
C GLY A 27 14.34 -12.00 4.08
N LEU A 28 14.09 -11.02 4.94
CA LEU A 28 12.76 -10.46 5.19
C LEU A 28 12.17 -9.73 3.98
N MET A 29 13.01 -9.25 3.06
CA MET A 29 12.55 -8.45 1.92
C MET A 29 11.76 -9.28 0.89
N ARG A 30 12.09 -10.58 0.74
CA ARG A 30 11.43 -11.47 -0.21
C ARG A 30 11.36 -12.91 0.28
N GLY A 31 10.59 -13.11 1.35
CA GLY A 31 10.26 -14.42 1.93
C GLY A 31 8.95 -15.02 1.40
N ARG A 32 8.55 -16.17 1.97
CA ARG A 32 7.23 -16.78 1.71
C ARG A 32 6.19 -16.41 2.75
N GLU A 33 6.61 -16.24 3.99
CA GLU A 33 5.78 -15.77 5.09
C GLU A 33 6.27 -14.38 5.52
N PHE A 34 5.34 -13.43 5.67
CA PHE A 34 5.65 -12.05 6.02
C PHE A 34 4.47 -11.38 6.72
N ILE A 35 4.77 -10.47 7.65
CA ILE A 35 3.77 -9.63 8.30
C ILE A 35 3.33 -8.55 7.32
N MET A 36 2.03 -8.38 7.17
CA MET A 36 1.46 -7.31 6.35
C MET A 36 0.39 -6.56 7.12
N LYS A 37 0.40 -5.24 6.95
CA LYS A 37 -0.74 -4.38 7.27
C LYS A 37 -1.56 -4.19 6.00
N ASP A 38 -2.72 -4.81 5.95
CA ASP A 38 -3.72 -4.67 4.89
C ASP A 38 -4.93 -3.86 5.41
N GLY A 39 -5.40 -2.91 4.59
CA GLY A 39 -6.52 -2.03 4.91
C GLY A 39 -7.53 -1.98 3.78
N TYR A 40 -8.82 -1.93 4.12
CA TYR A 40 -9.95 -2.03 3.20
C TYR A 40 -10.98 -0.97 3.57
N SER A 41 -11.24 -0.05 2.64
CA SER A 41 -12.24 1.00 2.80
C SER A 41 -13.49 0.70 2.00
N PHE A 42 -14.64 1.05 2.57
CA PHE A 42 -15.95 0.94 1.94
C PHE A 42 -16.59 2.32 1.94
N ASN A 43 -16.95 2.80 0.75
CA ASN A 43 -17.45 4.15 0.52
C ASN A 43 -18.72 4.10 -0.33
N ALA A 44 -19.64 5.04 -0.11
CA ALA A 44 -20.91 5.08 -0.84
C ALA A 44 -20.78 5.74 -2.23
N THR A 45 -19.76 6.56 -2.43
CA THR A 45 -19.53 7.35 -3.65
C THR A 45 -18.04 7.33 -4.02
N GLN A 46 -17.74 7.62 -5.29
CA GLN A 46 -16.37 7.74 -5.78
C GLN A 46 -15.61 8.90 -5.10
N GLU A 47 -16.28 10.01 -4.81
CA GLU A 47 -15.70 11.15 -4.09
C GLU A 47 -15.26 10.74 -2.67
N SER A 48 -16.12 10.05 -1.92
CA SER A 48 -15.80 9.53 -0.60
C SER A 48 -14.66 8.49 -0.64
N LEU A 49 -14.57 7.71 -1.73
CA LEU A 49 -13.43 6.83 -1.98
C LEU A 49 -12.14 7.62 -2.19
N GLN A 50 -12.17 8.67 -3.01
CA GLN A 50 -11.00 9.50 -3.28
C GLN A 50 -10.50 10.17 -1.99
N GLU A 51 -11.39 10.73 -1.17
CA GLU A 51 -11.03 11.31 0.13
C GLU A 51 -10.37 10.29 1.06
N THR A 52 -10.91 9.07 1.13
CA THR A 52 -10.34 7.99 1.94
C THR A 52 -8.97 7.58 1.40
N TYR A 53 -8.83 7.46 0.09
CA TYR A 53 -7.58 7.11 -0.58
C TYR A 53 -6.48 8.15 -0.33
N ASP A 54 -6.78 9.44 -0.44
CA ASP A 54 -5.83 10.51 -0.15
C ASP A 54 -5.51 10.61 1.35
N GLY A 55 -6.47 10.30 2.22
CA GLY A 55 -6.25 10.07 3.65
C GLY A 55 -5.22 8.95 3.90
N MET A 56 -5.35 7.83 3.19
CA MET A 56 -4.41 6.71 3.29
C MET A 56 -3.02 7.06 2.76
N LYS A 57 -2.91 7.81 1.65
CA LYS A 57 -1.60 8.30 1.17
C LYS A 57 -0.88 9.10 2.24
N ARG A 58 -1.57 10.06 2.89
CA ARG A 58 -0.98 10.85 3.97
C ARG A 58 -0.59 10.00 5.17
N ALA A 59 -1.44 9.03 5.54
CA ALA A 59 -1.13 8.12 6.64
C ALA A 59 0.14 7.28 6.36
N TYR A 60 0.32 6.78 5.13
CA TYR A 60 1.51 6.02 4.75
C TYR A 60 2.76 6.89 4.69
N ALA A 61 2.66 8.13 4.17
CA ALA A 61 3.77 9.09 4.21
C ALA A 61 4.25 9.34 5.65
N ASN A 62 3.31 9.57 6.58
CA ASN A 62 3.61 9.76 8.00
C ASN A 62 4.22 8.51 8.64
N ILE A 63 3.79 7.29 8.24
CA ILE A 63 4.38 6.04 8.73
C ILE A 63 5.83 5.93 8.27
N CYS A 64 6.12 6.16 6.99
CA CYS A 64 7.48 6.14 6.45
C CYS A 64 8.39 7.15 7.18
N GLU A 65 7.92 8.38 7.35
CA GLU A 65 8.66 9.42 8.08
C GLU A 65 8.96 9.01 9.53
N ARG A 66 7.96 8.52 10.26
CA ARG A 66 8.12 8.06 11.66
C ARG A 66 9.05 6.84 11.80
N CYS A 67 9.13 6.02 10.76
CA CYS A 67 10.06 4.89 10.69
C CYS A 67 11.47 5.31 10.19
N GLY A 68 11.70 6.58 9.86
CA GLY A 68 12.99 7.06 9.35
C GLY A 68 13.29 6.63 7.91
N LEU A 69 12.27 6.26 7.14
CA LEU A 69 12.41 5.80 5.76
C LEU A 69 12.30 6.99 4.79
N LYS A 70 13.30 7.13 3.91
CA LYS A 70 13.20 7.99 2.73
C LYS A 70 12.38 7.25 1.67
N ALA A 71 11.07 7.48 1.64
CA ALA A 71 10.16 6.83 0.70
C ALA A 71 9.52 7.85 -0.26
N LEU A 72 9.40 7.47 -1.53
CA LEU A 72 8.72 8.26 -2.56
C LEU A 72 7.39 7.59 -2.95
N PRO A 73 6.28 8.35 -3.00
CA PRO A 73 5.05 7.86 -3.61
C PRO A 73 5.19 7.89 -5.13
N VAL A 74 4.98 6.76 -5.80
CA VAL A 74 5.06 6.62 -7.25
C VAL A 74 3.82 5.97 -7.82
N VAL A 75 3.42 6.38 -9.03
CA VAL A 75 2.31 5.74 -9.75
C VAL A 75 2.73 4.32 -10.09
N ALA A 76 1.84 3.37 -9.79
CA ALA A 76 2.10 1.95 -9.98
C ALA A 76 0.99 1.28 -10.79
N ASP A 77 1.28 0.09 -11.30
CA ASP A 77 0.26 -0.78 -11.88
C ASP A 77 -0.65 -1.34 -10.76
N SER A 78 -1.95 -1.41 -11.03
CA SER A 78 -2.92 -1.99 -10.09
C SER A 78 -2.84 -3.52 -10.05
N GLY A 79 -2.21 -4.12 -11.06
CA GLY A 79 -1.98 -5.55 -11.16
C GLY A 79 -3.27 -6.38 -11.02
N GLN A 80 -3.17 -7.52 -10.35
CA GLN A 80 -4.30 -8.44 -10.15
C GLN A 80 -5.34 -7.97 -9.13
N ILE A 81 -5.03 -6.94 -8.33
CA ILE A 81 -5.98 -6.36 -7.36
C ILE A 81 -7.04 -5.53 -8.09
N GLY A 82 -6.68 -4.97 -9.25
CA GLY A 82 -7.57 -4.17 -10.09
C GLY A 82 -7.76 -2.73 -9.59
N GLY A 83 -8.41 -1.92 -10.43
CA GLY A 83 -8.62 -0.48 -10.21
C GLY A 83 -7.79 0.38 -11.16
N ASP A 84 -8.21 1.64 -11.33
CA ASP A 84 -7.61 2.53 -12.32
C ASP A 84 -6.44 3.37 -11.77
N THR A 85 -6.28 3.42 -10.45
CA THR A 85 -5.23 4.20 -9.78
C THR A 85 -4.59 3.41 -8.65
N SER A 86 -3.27 3.29 -8.71
CA SER A 86 -2.43 2.65 -7.69
C SER A 86 -1.19 3.51 -7.42
N VAL A 87 -0.78 3.55 -6.16
CA VAL A 87 0.41 4.27 -5.70
C VAL A 87 1.22 3.36 -4.81
N GLU A 88 2.50 3.22 -5.11
CA GLU A 88 3.48 2.52 -4.28
C GLU A 88 4.33 3.52 -3.50
N PHE A 89 4.64 3.19 -2.24
CA PHE A 89 5.62 3.92 -1.44
C PHE A 89 6.95 3.20 -1.51
N MET A 90 7.88 3.71 -2.32
CA MET A 90 9.16 3.09 -2.59
C MET A 90 10.25 3.66 -1.69
N ALA A 91 10.78 2.83 -0.79
CA ALA A 91 11.94 3.20 0.03
C ALA A 91 13.21 3.24 -0.85
N LEU A 92 13.93 4.36 -0.81
CA LEU A 92 15.13 4.57 -1.61
C LEU A 92 16.30 3.76 -1.04
N ALA A 93 16.84 2.84 -1.85
CA ALA A 93 18.02 2.05 -1.52
C ALA A 93 18.71 1.55 -2.80
N ASP A 94 20.05 1.54 -2.80
CA ASP A 94 20.85 1.03 -3.93
C ASP A 94 20.60 -0.47 -4.18
N ALA A 95 20.22 -1.22 -3.15
CA ALA A 95 19.89 -2.64 -3.21
C ALA A 95 18.41 -2.92 -3.57
N GLY A 96 17.63 -1.91 -3.98
CA GLY A 96 16.23 -2.06 -4.33
C GLY A 96 16.00 -2.96 -5.56
N GLU A 97 14.92 -3.74 -5.56
CA GLU A 97 14.56 -4.62 -6.69
C GLU A 97 13.87 -3.86 -7.85
N ALA A 98 13.42 -2.63 -7.62
CA ALA A 98 12.66 -1.82 -8.58
C ALA A 98 13.43 -0.56 -8.97
N ALA A 99 13.38 -0.23 -10.26
CA ALA A 99 13.88 1.04 -10.78
C ALA A 99 12.80 2.11 -10.68
N LEU A 100 13.21 3.33 -10.34
CA LEU A 100 12.34 4.51 -10.33
C LEU A 100 12.61 5.35 -11.57
N VAL A 101 11.54 5.81 -12.22
CA VAL A 101 11.59 6.81 -13.28
C VAL A 101 11.00 8.09 -12.72
N TYR A 102 11.74 9.20 -12.82
CA TYR A 102 11.29 10.51 -12.38
C TYR A 102 11.68 11.56 -13.43
N CYS A 103 10.91 12.65 -13.48
CA CYS A 103 11.25 13.83 -14.28
C CYS A 103 11.97 14.84 -13.39
N ASP A 104 12.91 15.59 -13.98
CA ASP A 104 13.58 16.72 -13.35
C ASP A 104 12.67 17.97 -13.27
#